data_AF-A0A967SPR0-F1
#
_entry.id   AF-A0A967SPR0-F1
#
_cell.length_a   1.000
_cell.length_b   1.000
_cell.length_c   1.000
_cell.angle_alpha   90.00
_cell.angle_beta   90.00
_cell.angle_gamma   90.00
#
_symmetry.space_group_name_H-M   'P 1'
#
loop_
_entity.id
_entity.type
_entity.pdbx_description
1 polymer ?
#
loop_
_entity_poly.entity_id
_entity_poly.type
_entity_poly.pdbx_seq_one_letter_code
_entity_poly.pdbx_strand_id
1 'polypeptide(L)'
;MDDESLEARYLVMHYTASPSAEAAVNWLTNPEANASAHLVVGRDGEITQLVPFDRVAWHAGRSSWEGLEGLNRHSIGIELDNAGRLERKGGSWQAWFGESYSEEEVMEAVHKHETTASGWHVFTAEQIEAALDAALSIVRTYDLLDVVGHDDISPGRKTDPGPAFPLGNFRARIRGRSEERPDLFETTVNLNIRTGPGTENQKLGVSPLPRG
;
A
#
# COMPACT_ATOMS: atom_id res chain seq x y z
N MET A 1 23.65 -16.80 17.20
CA MET A 1 22.50 -16.55 16.29
C MET A 1 23.09 -15.74 15.18
N ASP A 2 23.21 -16.36 14.01
CA ASP A 2 23.93 -15.80 12.89
C ASP A 2 23.37 -14.42 12.55
N ASP A 3 24.26 -13.43 12.66
CA ASP A 3 24.05 -12.04 12.27
C ASP A 3 24.03 -12.00 10.74
N GLU A 4 22.96 -12.52 10.14
CA GLU A 4 22.73 -12.38 8.71
C GLU A 4 22.39 -10.91 8.44
N SER A 5 23.37 -10.18 7.94
CA SER A 5 23.23 -8.80 7.49
C SER A 5 22.10 -8.68 6.46
N LEU A 6 21.29 -7.64 6.57
CA LEU A 6 20.21 -7.38 5.61
C LEU A 6 20.78 -7.09 4.21
N GLU A 7 20.33 -7.84 3.19
CA GLU A 7 20.65 -7.63 1.78
C GLU A 7 19.44 -7.02 1.06
N ALA A 8 18.95 -5.88 1.55
CA ALA A 8 17.72 -5.28 1.07
C ALA A 8 17.80 -4.97 -0.44
N ARG A 9 16.84 -5.50 -1.19
CA ARG A 9 16.63 -5.25 -2.63
C ARG A 9 15.26 -4.65 -2.91
N TYR A 10 14.31 -4.84 -2.00
CA TYR A 10 12.92 -4.44 -2.18
C TYR A 10 12.38 -3.73 -0.94
N LEU A 11 11.40 -2.86 -1.14
CA LEU A 11 10.54 -2.37 -0.08
C LEU A 11 9.20 -3.12 -0.14
N VAL A 12 8.74 -3.68 0.98
CA VAL A 12 7.46 -4.40 1.04
C VAL A 12 6.48 -3.60 1.88
N MET A 13 5.34 -3.28 1.28
CA MET A 13 4.24 -2.55 1.92
C MET A 13 3.21 -3.52 2.48
N HIS A 14 2.74 -3.26 3.70
CA HIS A 14 1.77 -4.07 4.44
C HIS A 14 0.66 -3.20 5.03
N TYR A 15 -0.42 -3.85 5.48
CA TYR A 15 -1.29 -3.27 6.50
C TYR A 15 -1.21 -4.11 7.77
N THR A 16 -1.50 -3.49 8.92
CA THR A 16 -1.37 -4.13 10.23
C THR A 16 -2.48 -5.11 10.57
N ALA A 17 -3.68 -4.93 10.00
CA ALA A 17 -4.90 -5.66 10.35
C ALA A 17 -5.23 -5.58 11.85
N SER A 18 -4.92 -4.44 12.46
CA SER A 18 -5.05 -4.20 13.89
C SER A 18 -5.97 -3.00 14.19
N PRO A 19 -6.43 -2.84 15.45
CA PRO A 19 -7.30 -1.72 15.81
C PRO A 19 -6.62 -0.34 15.77
N SER A 20 -5.29 -0.28 15.89
CA SER A 20 -4.53 0.97 15.90
C SER A 20 -3.04 0.75 15.69
N ALA A 21 -2.32 1.82 15.33
CA ALA A 21 -0.86 1.84 15.25
C ALA A 21 -0.20 1.38 16.57
N GLU A 22 -0.71 1.83 17.72
CA GLU A 22 -0.21 1.41 19.04
C GLU A 22 -0.36 -0.11 19.23
N ALA A 23 -1.52 -0.67 18.88
CA ALA A 23 -1.75 -2.11 18.96
C ALA A 23 -0.79 -2.88 18.03
N ALA A 24 -0.56 -2.38 16.82
CA ALA A 24 0.41 -2.94 15.89
C ALA A 24 1.84 -2.91 16.45
N VAL A 25 2.28 -1.76 16.99
CA VAL A 25 3.61 -1.60 17.59
C VAL A 25 3.79 -2.55 18.77
N ASN A 26 2.80 -2.65 19.66
CA ASN A 26 2.84 -3.56 20.79
C ASN A 26 2.93 -5.03 20.35
N TRP A 27 2.23 -5.41 19.29
CA TRP A 27 2.31 -6.76 18.75
C TRP A 27 3.66 -7.04 18.06
N LEU A 28 4.11 -6.15 17.18
CA LEU A 28 5.34 -6.32 16.38
C LEU A 28 6.63 -6.20 17.20
N THR A 29 6.54 -5.72 18.44
CA THR A 29 7.65 -5.71 19.41
C THR A 29 7.57 -6.86 20.42
N ASN A 30 6.47 -7.63 20.42
CA ASN A 30 6.33 -8.79 21.31
C ASN A 30 7.21 -9.95 20.81
N PRO A 31 8.14 -10.48 21.63
CA PRO A 31 8.98 -11.63 21.26
C PRO A 31 8.20 -12.89 20.87
N GLU A 32 6.95 -13.03 21.30
CA GLU A 32 6.09 -14.17 21.00
C GLU A 32 5.34 -14.04 19.66
N ALA A 33 5.33 -12.85 19.04
CA ALA A 33 4.57 -12.58 17.82
C ALA A 33 5.10 -13.33 16.60
N ASN A 34 6.39 -13.74 16.63
CA ASN A 34 7.10 -14.31 15.49
C ASN A 34 6.97 -13.44 14.21
N ALA A 35 6.85 -12.12 14.40
CA ALA A 35 6.72 -11.13 13.35
C ALA A 35 7.30 -9.80 13.83
N SER A 36 7.84 -9.00 12.91
CA SER A 36 8.28 -7.63 13.14
C SER A 36 8.36 -6.88 11.80
N ALA A 37 8.37 -5.55 11.85
CA ALA A 37 8.55 -4.70 10.67
C ALA A 37 9.61 -3.64 10.97
N HIS A 38 10.14 -2.96 9.93
CA HIS A 38 11.07 -1.87 10.15
C HIS A 38 10.34 -0.62 10.61
N LEU A 39 9.23 -0.27 9.96
CA LEU A 39 8.40 0.89 10.27
C LEU A 39 6.93 0.51 10.47
N VAL A 40 6.25 1.24 11.36
CA VAL A 40 4.79 1.36 11.43
C VAL A 40 4.41 2.81 11.17
N VAL A 41 3.44 3.04 10.29
CA VAL A 41 2.89 4.36 9.96
C VAL A 41 1.44 4.45 10.43
N GLY A 42 1.19 5.34 11.39
CA GLY A 42 -0.14 5.64 11.93
C GLY A 42 -1.05 6.33 10.93
N ARG A 43 -2.36 6.33 11.22
CA ARG A 43 -3.36 7.02 10.38
C ARG A 43 -3.21 8.54 10.37
N ASP A 44 -2.51 9.11 11.33
CA ASP A 44 -2.15 10.53 11.40
C ASP A 44 -0.82 10.85 10.71
N GLY A 45 -0.14 9.84 10.14
CA GLY A 45 1.17 9.97 9.52
C GLY A 45 2.34 9.86 10.49
N GLU A 46 2.11 9.61 11.79
CA GLU A 46 3.21 9.35 12.73
C GLU A 46 3.94 8.06 12.36
N ILE A 47 5.27 8.10 12.33
CA ILE A 47 6.11 6.96 11.97
C ILE A 47 6.87 6.47 13.21
N THR A 48 6.66 5.20 13.56
CA THR A 48 7.44 4.50 14.59
C THR A 48 8.40 3.52 13.94
N GLN A 49 9.69 3.62 14.24
CA GLN A 49 10.69 2.64 13.83
C GLN A 49 10.84 1.54 14.89
N LEU A 50 10.74 0.27 14.48
CA LEU A 50 10.85 -0.89 15.38
C LEU A 50 12.15 -1.67 15.18
N VAL A 51 12.59 -1.81 13.92
CA VAL A 51 13.81 -2.52 13.57
C VAL A 51 14.74 -1.60 12.76
N PRO A 52 16.03 -1.50 13.11
CA PRO A 52 17.03 -0.82 12.29
C PRO A 52 17.10 -1.35 10.85
N PHE A 53 17.33 -0.48 9.88
CA PHE A 53 17.38 -0.85 8.46
C PHE A 53 18.63 -1.65 8.05
N ASP A 54 19.56 -1.90 8.97
CA ASP A 54 20.70 -2.80 8.79
C ASP A 54 20.43 -4.21 9.35
N ARG A 55 19.23 -4.45 9.89
CA ARG A 55 18.81 -5.73 10.46
C ARG A 55 17.59 -6.31 9.76
N VAL A 56 17.52 -7.63 9.74
CA VAL A 56 16.36 -8.37 9.22
C VAL A 56 15.18 -8.24 10.16
N ALA A 57 14.05 -7.74 9.65
CA ALA A 57 12.74 -7.82 10.31
C ALA A 57 11.95 -9.02 9.75
N TRP A 58 10.96 -9.50 10.51
CA TRP A 58 10.20 -10.72 10.19
C TRP A 58 8.80 -10.39 9.68
N HIS A 59 8.69 -9.75 8.52
CA HIS A 59 7.40 -9.28 7.96
C HIS A 59 6.91 -10.12 6.78
N ALA A 60 7.79 -10.54 5.87
CA ALA A 60 7.44 -11.21 4.62
C ALA A 60 7.14 -12.71 4.78
N GLY A 61 7.73 -13.38 5.79
CA GLY A 61 7.57 -14.82 6.02
C GLY A 61 7.85 -15.68 4.78
N ARG A 62 7.07 -16.76 4.57
CA ARG A 62 7.16 -17.57 3.35
C ARG A 62 6.70 -16.76 2.14
N SER A 63 7.65 -16.37 1.31
CA SER A 63 7.50 -15.42 0.21
C SER A 63 8.47 -15.73 -0.94
N SER A 64 8.14 -15.31 -2.15
CA SER A 64 9.01 -15.38 -3.33
C SER A 64 8.76 -14.21 -4.27
N TRP A 65 9.82 -13.65 -4.85
CA TRP A 65 9.75 -12.52 -5.78
C TRP A 65 11.00 -12.48 -6.66
N GLU A 66 10.83 -12.37 -7.99
CA GLU A 66 11.93 -12.20 -8.96
C GLU A 66 13.10 -13.19 -8.75
N GLY A 67 12.78 -14.47 -8.55
CA GLY A 67 13.77 -15.54 -8.35
C GLY A 67 14.37 -15.63 -6.95
N LEU A 68 14.00 -14.75 -6.02
CA LEU A 68 14.35 -14.85 -4.61
C LEU A 68 13.26 -15.56 -3.81
N GLU A 69 13.67 -16.28 -2.77
CA GLU A 69 12.80 -16.87 -1.76
C GLU A 69 13.16 -16.30 -0.38
N GLY A 70 12.16 -16.20 0.50
CA GLY A 70 12.33 -15.69 1.86
C GLY A 70 12.74 -14.22 1.88
N LEU A 71 11.80 -13.34 1.52
CA LEU A 71 12.08 -11.92 1.30
C LEU A 71 12.47 -11.13 2.57
N ASN A 72 12.31 -11.68 3.79
CA ASN A 72 12.74 -11.00 5.03
C ASN A 72 14.19 -10.49 4.94
N ARG A 73 15.12 -11.30 4.43
CA ARG A 73 16.54 -10.93 4.30
C ARG A 73 16.83 -10.01 3.10
N HIS A 74 15.86 -9.87 2.20
CA HIS A 74 15.98 -9.16 0.92
C HIS A 74 15.11 -7.91 0.88
N SER A 75 14.52 -7.50 2.00
CA SER A 75 13.61 -6.36 2.00
C SER A 75 13.51 -5.61 3.30
N ILE A 76 13.04 -4.38 3.17
CA ILE A 76 12.59 -3.53 4.27
C ILE A 76 11.05 -3.55 4.29
N GLY A 77 10.45 -3.70 5.47
CA GLY A 77 9.00 -3.78 5.66
C GLY A 77 8.42 -2.51 6.27
N ILE A 78 7.38 -1.95 5.64
CA ILE A 78 6.57 -0.85 6.18
C ILE A 78 5.14 -1.32 6.41
N GLU A 79 4.68 -1.23 7.65
CA GLU A 79 3.32 -1.53 8.09
C GLU A 79 2.50 -0.25 8.18
N LEU A 80 1.32 -0.22 7.54
CA LEU A 80 0.39 0.89 7.66
C LEU A 80 -0.77 0.51 8.58
N ASP A 81 -1.05 1.37 9.58
CA ASP A 81 -2.20 1.23 10.48
C ASP A 81 -3.52 1.23 9.69
N ASN A 82 -4.07 0.02 9.51
CA ASN A 82 -5.27 -0.20 8.72
C ASN A 82 -5.89 -1.57 9.06
N ALA A 83 -7.22 -1.60 9.25
CA ALA A 83 -7.98 -2.80 9.56
C ALA A 83 -7.97 -3.88 8.45
N GLY A 84 -7.59 -3.51 7.23
CA GLY A 84 -7.53 -4.39 6.07
C GLY A 84 -8.90 -4.69 5.49
N ARG A 85 -9.17 -5.97 5.25
CA ARG A 85 -10.45 -6.44 4.71
C ARG A 85 -11.56 -6.37 5.75
N LEU A 86 -12.72 -5.90 5.32
CA LEU A 86 -13.93 -5.76 6.12
C LEU A 86 -15.07 -6.62 5.56
N GLU A 87 -15.89 -7.13 6.46
CA GLU A 87 -17.09 -7.91 6.14
C GLU A 87 -18.35 -7.09 6.40
N ARG A 88 -19.36 -7.26 5.55
CA ARG A 88 -20.65 -6.62 5.77
C ARG A 88 -21.48 -7.44 6.78
N LYS A 89 -21.76 -6.84 7.94
CA LYS A 89 -22.58 -7.45 9.01
C LYS A 89 -23.63 -6.47 9.49
N GLY A 90 -24.90 -6.85 9.39
CA GLY A 90 -26.02 -6.07 9.92
C GLY A 90 -26.15 -4.65 9.33
N GLY A 91 -25.70 -4.43 8.09
CA GLY A 91 -25.70 -3.11 7.46
C GLY A 91 -24.48 -2.25 7.78
N SER A 92 -23.50 -2.76 8.53
CA SER A 92 -22.21 -2.11 8.81
C SER A 92 -21.04 -2.90 8.22
N TRP A 93 -19.89 -2.26 8.06
CA TRP A 93 -18.63 -2.94 7.75
C TRP A 93 -17.88 -3.22 9.04
N GLN A 94 -17.39 -4.45 9.20
CA GLN A 94 -16.70 -4.88 10.42
C GLN A 94 -15.36 -5.53 10.11
N ALA A 95 -14.34 -5.18 10.88
CA ALA A 95 -13.05 -5.85 10.86
C ALA A 95 -13.11 -7.19 11.60
N TRP A 96 -12.11 -8.05 11.39
CA TRP A 96 -12.05 -9.36 12.04
C TRP A 96 -11.96 -9.28 13.57
N PHE A 97 -11.42 -8.18 14.11
CA PHE A 97 -11.33 -7.89 15.55
C PHE A 97 -12.58 -7.20 16.13
N GLY A 98 -13.65 -7.03 15.34
CA GLY A 98 -14.97 -6.63 15.82
C GLY A 98 -15.30 -5.14 15.72
N GLU A 99 -14.33 -4.28 15.43
CA GLU A 99 -14.59 -2.85 15.20
C GLU A 99 -15.38 -2.61 13.91
N SER A 100 -16.26 -1.61 13.95
CA SER A 100 -17.11 -1.22 12.83
C SER A 100 -16.62 0.06 12.19
N TYR A 101 -16.73 0.15 10.87
CA TYR A 101 -16.31 1.29 10.07
C TYR A 101 -17.50 1.84 9.27
N SER A 102 -17.51 3.16 9.11
CA SER A 102 -18.54 3.85 8.32
C SER A 102 -18.36 3.58 6.82
N GLU A 103 -19.42 3.74 6.02
CA GLU A 103 -19.33 3.56 4.55
C GLU A 103 -18.30 4.52 3.91
N GLU A 104 -18.00 5.67 4.53
CA GLU A 104 -16.99 6.64 4.07
C GLU A 104 -15.54 6.13 4.27
N GLU A 105 -15.35 5.23 5.23
CA GLU A 105 -14.05 4.64 5.55
C GLU A 105 -13.80 3.32 4.80
N VAL A 106 -14.71 2.94 3.91
CA VAL A 106 -14.66 1.64 3.21
C VAL A 106 -14.72 1.81 1.71
N MET A 107 -13.76 1.19 1.04
CA MET A 107 -13.75 1.00 -0.40
C MET A 107 -14.22 -0.42 -0.73
N GLU A 108 -15.30 -0.56 -1.49
CA GLU A 108 -15.65 -1.84 -2.09
C GLU A 108 -14.79 -2.09 -3.33
N ALA A 109 -13.98 -3.15 -3.31
CA ALA A 109 -13.09 -3.49 -4.42
C ALA A 109 -12.82 -5.00 -4.49
N VAL A 110 -12.48 -5.46 -5.70
CA VAL A 110 -12.01 -6.84 -5.94
C VAL A 110 -10.49 -6.86 -5.80
N HIS A 111 -9.97 -7.71 -4.92
CA HIS A 111 -8.53 -7.92 -4.81
C HIS A 111 -7.99 -8.56 -6.10
N LYS A 112 -6.78 -8.18 -6.53
CA LYS A 112 -6.18 -8.65 -7.80
C LYS A 112 -6.05 -10.17 -7.95
N HIS A 113 -6.05 -10.91 -6.83
CA HIS A 113 -5.97 -12.37 -6.77
C HIS A 113 -7.32 -13.05 -6.50
N GLU A 114 -8.43 -12.30 -6.57
CA GLU A 114 -9.77 -12.78 -6.24
C GLU A 114 -10.79 -12.39 -7.32
N THR A 115 -12.00 -12.95 -7.23
CA THR A 115 -13.09 -12.72 -8.19
C THR A 115 -14.29 -12.00 -7.58
N THR A 116 -14.36 -11.88 -6.26
CA THR A 116 -15.49 -11.29 -5.54
C THR A 116 -15.06 -10.02 -4.83
N ALA A 117 -15.92 -9.00 -4.85
CA ALA A 117 -15.66 -7.76 -4.13
C ALA A 117 -15.72 -7.97 -2.60
N SER A 118 -14.98 -7.15 -1.86
CA SER A 118 -15.07 -7.03 -0.40
C SER A 118 -14.92 -5.56 0.00
N GLY A 119 -15.27 -5.25 1.25
CA GLY A 119 -14.93 -3.95 1.83
C GLY A 119 -13.45 -3.91 2.22
N TRP A 120 -12.81 -2.78 1.99
CA TRP A 120 -11.42 -2.52 2.36
C TRP A 120 -11.35 -1.19 3.08
N HIS A 121 -10.75 -1.20 4.27
CA HIS A 121 -10.57 0.01 5.04
C HIS A 121 -9.62 0.97 4.30
N VAL A 122 -10.04 2.22 4.12
CA VAL A 122 -9.26 3.21 3.37
C VAL A 122 -8.10 3.77 4.20
N PHE A 123 -7.02 4.13 3.51
CA PHE A 123 -5.86 4.81 4.09
C PHE A 123 -6.12 6.32 4.08
N THR A 124 -5.67 7.03 5.12
CA THR A 124 -5.76 8.49 5.17
C THR A 124 -4.72 9.13 4.25
N ALA A 125 -4.93 10.38 3.86
CA ALA A 125 -3.97 11.09 3.01
C ALA A 125 -2.64 11.31 3.73
N GLU A 126 -2.69 11.68 5.00
CA GLU A 126 -1.55 11.91 5.88
C GLU A 126 -0.67 10.66 6.00
N GLN A 127 -1.30 9.50 6.20
CA GLN A 127 -0.61 8.22 6.27
C GLN A 127 0.06 7.85 4.95
N ILE A 128 -0.60 8.06 3.80
CA ILE A 128 -0.03 7.76 2.49
C ILE A 128 1.16 8.67 2.17
N GLU A 129 1.07 9.97 2.45
CA GLU A 129 2.18 10.90 2.20
C GLU A 129 3.37 10.60 3.13
N ALA A 130 3.14 10.33 4.41
CA ALA A 130 4.19 9.94 5.35
C ALA A 130 4.90 8.63 4.92
N ALA A 131 4.12 7.62 4.52
CA ALA A 131 4.66 6.37 4.01
C ALA A 131 5.49 6.59 2.73
N LEU A 132 5.06 7.51 1.85
CA LEU A 132 5.78 7.83 0.63
C LEU A 132 7.12 8.53 0.92
N ASP A 133 7.15 9.51 1.80
CA ASP A 133 8.37 10.22 2.17
C ASP A 133 9.42 9.28 2.79
N ALA A 134 8.97 8.38 3.67
CA ALA A 134 9.81 7.33 4.22
C ALA A 134 10.30 6.37 3.14
N ALA A 135 9.40 5.88 2.27
CA ALA A 135 9.74 4.96 1.19
C ALA A 135 10.73 5.58 0.20
N LEU A 136 10.55 6.85 -0.19
CA LEU A 136 11.48 7.59 -1.05
C LEU A 136 12.88 7.67 -0.42
N SER A 137 12.94 7.98 0.88
CA SER A 137 14.20 8.08 1.62
C SER A 137 14.92 6.74 1.70
N ILE A 138 14.18 5.67 2.03
CA ILE A 138 14.72 4.31 2.14
C ILE A 138 15.19 3.80 0.77
N VAL A 139 14.35 3.88 -0.26
CA VAL A 139 14.67 3.39 -1.60
C VAL A 139 15.93 4.06 -2.15
N ARG A 140 16.07 5.37 -1.96
CA ARG A 140 17.26 6.12 -2.41
C ARG A 140 18.51 5.82 -1.58
N THR A 141 18.36 5.67 -0.26
CA THR A 141 19.51 5.45 0.65
C THR A 141 20.10 4.07 0.47
N TYR A 142 19.25 3.06 0.25
CA TYR A 142 19.64 1.65 0.15
C TYR A 142 19.64 1.11 -1.29
N ASP A 143 19.43 1.99 -2.28
CA ASP A 143 19.39 1.66 -3.72
C ASP A 143 18.47 0.47 -4.04
N LEU A 144 17.25 0.51 -3.49
CA LEU A 144 16.28 -0.59 -3.65
C LEU A 144 15.73 -0.63 -5.08
N LEU A 145 15.52 -1.84 -5.60
CA LEU A 145 15.11 -2.09 -6.98
C LEU A 145 13.63 -1.77 -7.24
N ASP A 146 12.77 -2.02 -6.26
CA ASP A 146 11.33 -1.84 -6.39
C ASP A 146 10.62 -1.74 -5.04
N VAL A 147 9.35 -1.32 -5.11
CA VAL A 147 8.38 -1.41 -4.02
C VAL A 147 7.29 -2.38 -4.42
N VAL A 148 6.94 -3.30 -3.53
CA VAL A 148 5.96 -4.37 -3.79
C VAL A 148 4.98 -4.50 -2.63
N GLY A 149 3.81 -5.08 -2.89
CA GLY A 149 2.88 -5.48 -1.83
C GLY A 149 3.25 -6.83 -1.24
N HIS A 150 2.79 -7.12 -0.03
CA HIS A 150 2.93 -8.46 0.53
C HIS A 150 2.17 -9.52 -0.29
N ASP A 151 1.05 -9.11 -0.88
CA ASP A 151 0.23 -9.86 -1.83
C ASP A 151 0.94 -10.16 -3.18
N ASP A 152 1.95 -9.36 -3.56
CA ASP A 152 2.80 -9.62 -4.72
C ASP A 152 3.78 -10.77 -4.43
N ILE A 153 4.41 -10.75 -3.25
CA ILE A 153 5.46 -11.70 -2.86
C ILE A 153 4.92 -12.98 -2.21
N SER A 154 3.63 -13.01 -1.82
CA SER A 154 2.98 -14.13 -1.13
C SER A 154 1.55 -14.37 -1.65
N PRO A 155 1.34 -14.53 -2.97
CA PRO A 155 0.01 -14.70 -3.55
C PRO A 155 -0.72 -15.90 -2.95
N GLY A 156 -2.00 -15.73 -2.63
CA GLY A 156 -2.85 -16.74 -1.99
C GLY A 156 -2.65 -16.92 -0.49
N ARG A 157 -1.55 -16.42 0.10
CA ARG A 157 -1.36 -16.39 1.57
C ARG A 157 -1.70 -15.02 2.15
N LYS A 158 -1.42 -13.96 1.40
CA LYS A 158 -1.49 -12.56 1.84
C LYS A 158 -2.31 -11.73 0.87
N THR A 159 -2.99 -10.72 1.42
CA THR A 159 -3.89 -9.82 0.69
C THR A 159 -3.59 -8.35 0.97
N ASP A 160 -2.59 -8.08 1.80
CA ASP A 160 -2.06 -6.76 2.10
C ASP A 160 -1.02 -6.32 1.06
N PRO A 161 -0.93 -5.02 0.75
CA PRO A 161 -1.66 -3.90 1.35
C PRO A 161 -3.09 -3.72 0.79
N GLY A 162 -3.51 -4.58 -0.15
CA GLY A 162 -4.86 -4.64 -0.67
C GLY A 162 -5.19 -3.55 -1.70
N PRO A 163 -6.38 -3.61 -2.32
CA PRO A 163 -6.77 -2.71 -3.41
C PRO A 163 -7.00 -1.26 -2.95
N ALA A 164 -7.26 -1.02 -1.66
CA ALA A 164 -7.40 0.33 -1.12
C ALA A 164 -6.06 1.08 -1.04
N PHE A 165 -4.93 0.37 -1.04
CA PHE A 165 -3.62 1.00 -1.09
C PHE A 165 -3.23 1.32 -2.54
N PRO A 166 -2.86 2.55 -2.88
CA PRO A 166 -2.58 2.96 -4.25
C PRO A 166 -1.17 2.55 -4.72
N LEU A 167 -0.82 1.26 -4.61
CA LEU A 167 0.54 0.74 -4.85
C LEU A 167 1.12 1.15 -6.22
N GLY A 168 0.29 1.16 -7.27
CA GLY A 168 0.73 1.55 -8.60
C GLY A 168 1.16 3.03 -8.69
N ASN A 169 0.39 3.94 -8.08
CA ASN A 169 0.74 5.36 -8.00
C ASN A 169 1.96 5.56 -7.09
N PHE A 170 1.99 4.87 -5.94
CA PHE A 170 3.08 4.89 -4.99
C PHE A 170 4.43 4.49 -5.63
N ARG A 171 4.46 3.35 -6.34
CA ARG A 171 5.62 2.89 -7.12
C ARG A 171 6.03 3.88 -8.20
N ALA A 172 5.07 4.49 -8.90
CA ALA A 172 5.36 5.47 -9.96
C ALA A 172 6.00 6.75 -9.42
N ARG A 173 5.55 7.25 -8.26
CA ARG A 173 6.14 8.41 -7.57
C ARG A 173 7.58 8.10 -7.12
N ILE A 174 7.82 6.89 -6.59
CA ILE A 174 9.15 6.48 -6.11
C ILE A 174 10.16 6.33 -7.25
N ARG A 175 9.76 5.69 -8.35
CA ARG A 175 10.64 5.45 -9.52
C ARG A 175 10.96 6.70 -10.32
N GLY A 176 10.40 7.86 -9.97
CA GLY A 176 10.67 9.09 -10.68
C GLY A 176 10.12 9.08 -12.10
N ARG A 177 8.79 8.97 -12.24
CA ARG A 177 8.16 9.94 -13.18
C ARG A 177 8.35 11.34 -12.59
N SER A 178 9.59 11.81 -12.61
CA SER A 178 9.96 13.14 -12.18
C SER A 178 9.50 14.12 -13.24
N GLU A 179 8.76 15.12 -12.79
CA GLU A 179 8.30 16.28 -13.56
C GLU A 179 7.03 16.14 -14.41
N GLU A 180 5.96 15.61 -13.84
CA GLU A 180 4.69 16.33 -13.92
C GLU A 180 4.11 16.34 -12.51
N ARG A 181 3.64 17.51 -12.05
CA ARG A 181 2.87 17.66 -10.82
C ARG A 181 1.81 16.55 -10.77
N PRO A 182 1.35 16.06 -9.60
CA PRO A 182 0.02 15.49 -9.60
C PRO A 182 -0.88 16.61 -10.11
N ASP A 183 -1.36 16.48 -11.33
CA ASP A 183 -2.62 17.08 -11.69
C ASP A 183 -3.58 16.53 -10.63
N LEU A 184 -3.87 17.36 -9.63
CA LEU A 184 -5.13 17.29 -8.94
C LEU A 184 -6.16 17.24 -10.05
N PHE A 185 -6.71 16.05 -10.31
CA PHE A 185 -7.88 15.94 -11.14
C PHE A 185 -9.05 16.54 -10.35
N GLU A 186 -9.14 17.87 -10.33
CA GLU A 186 -10.45 18.50 -10.43
C GLU A 186 -10.93 18.18 -11.85
N THR A 187 -11.76 17.15 -11.97
CA THR A 187 -12.51 16.92 -13.21
C THR A 187 -13.52 18.06 -13.35
N THR A 188 -13.11 19.16 -13.96
CA THR A 188 -14.08 20.06 -14.58
C THR A 188 -14.85 19.22 -15.61
N VAL A 189 -16.17 19.19 -15.48
CA VAL A 189 -17.13 18.49 -16.35
C VAL A 189 -17.10 18.92 -17.84
N ASN A 190 -16.13 19.73 -18.24
CA ASN A 190 -15.97 20.28 -19.59
C ASN A 190 -14.69 19.75 -20.25
N LEU A 191 -14.74 18.50 -20.71
CA LEU A 191 -13.70 17.93 -21.57
C LEU A 191 -13.70 18.63 -22.94
N ASN A 192 -12.57 19.25 -23.32
CA ASN A 192 -12.37 19.91 -24.61
C ASN A 192 -11.72 19.00 -25.66
N ILE A 193 -12.11 17.73 -25.69
CA ILE A 193 -11.58 16.75 -26.66
C ILE A 193 -12.21 17.02 -28.03
N ARG A 194 -11.41 16.94 -29.10
CA ARG A 194 -11.84 17.25 -30.47
C ARG A 194 -11.63 16.07 -31.40
N THR A 195 -12.35 16.04 -32.52
CA THR A 195 -12.26 15.01 -33.57
C THR A 195 -10.92 14.99 -34.31
N GLY A 196 -10.05 15.97 -34.08
CA GLY A 196 -8.74 16.10 -34.73
C GLY A 196 -7.84 17.12 -34.02
N PRO A 197 -6.55 17.19 -34.40
CA PRO A 197 -5.61 18.15 -33.82
C PRO A 197 -5.92 19.57 -34.32
N GLY A 198 -6.12 20.51 -33.39
CA GLY A 198 -6.38 21.92 -33.69
C GLY A 198 -7.72 22.44 -33.16
N THR A 199 -7.79 23.74 -32.87
CA THR A 199 -8.95 24.40 -32.22
C THR A 199 -10.19 24.55 -33.12
N GLU A 200 -10.01 24.34 -34.41
CA GLU A 200 -11.04 24.33 -35.45
C GLU A 200 -11.85 23.02 -35.50
N ASN A 201 -11.31 21.93 -34.94
CA ASN A 201 -11.98 20.63 -34.95
C ASN A 201 -13.16 20.58 -33.98
N GLN A 202 -14.21 19.84 -34.32
CA GLN A 202 -15.42 19.73 -33.53
C GLN A 202 -15.12 19.12 -32.15
N LYS A 203 -15.69 19.71 -31.09
CA LYS A 203 -15.63 19.12 -29.74
C LYS A 203 -16.48 17.85 -29.69
N LEU A 204 -15.93 16.76 -29.14
CA LEU A 204 -16.67 15.54 -28.84
C LEU A 204 -17.60 15.82 -27.67
N GLY A 205 -18.91 15.82 -27.93
CA GLY A 205 -19.95 16.12 -26.94
C GLY A 205 -20.36 14.94 -26.05
N VAL A 206 -19.65 13.82 -26.09
CA VAL A 206 -20.03 12.60 -25.38
C VAL A 206 -18.99 12.22 -24.34
N SER A 207 -19.43 12.22 -23.07
CA SER A 207 -18.76 11.57 -21.96
C SER A 207 -19.59 10.36 -21.53
N PRO A 208 -18.98 9.19 -21.25
CA PRO A 208 -17.59 8.87 -21.52
C PRO A 208 -17.33 8.65 -23.02
N LEU A 209 -16.07 8.80 -23.44
CA LEU A 209 -15.66 8.50 -24.81
C LEU A 209 -15.99 7.03 -25.16
N PRO A 210 -16.38 6.73 -26.41
CA PRO A 210 -16.54 5.36 -26.85
C PRO A 210 -15.20 4.60 -26.72
N ARG A 211 -15.25 3.34 -26.30
CA ARG A 211 -14.07 2.47 -26.23
C ARG A 211 -13.47 2.33 -27.64
N GLY A 212 -12.16 2.56 -27.75
CA GLY A 212 -11.36 2.26 -28.93
C GLY A 212 -11.10 0.76 -29.10
#